data_AF-A0A7S3VWJ5-F1
#
_entry.id   AF-A0A7S3VWJ5-F1
#
_cell.length_a   1.000
_cell.length_b   1.000
_cell.length_c   1.000
_cell.angle_alpha   90.00
_cell.angle_beta   90.00
_cell.angle_gamma   90.00
#
_symmetry.space_group_name_H-M   'P 1'
#
loop_
_entity.id
_entity.type
_entity.pdbx_description
1 polymer ?
#
loop_
_entity_poly.entity_id
_entity_poly.type
_entity_poly.pdbx_seq_one_letter_code
_entity_poly.pdbx_strand_id
1 'polypeptide(L)'
;IPCGEARIVRLALPARAFAFYDIRAGGWRVEPGAYELLASSSSEDIRSRATVTVASVAEAEPHPDAPRCNPPYLEASDAHLGKLGLRIRPCPPVRPYTIRTTVGEVGDDAGYCGKLFYGCIMCGLPKAENAVENRLRIEMTRTLPLEILFNFANGAFGRVLCPSPCLHSLVCCLNTCPH
;
A
#
# COMPACT_ATOMS: atom_id res chain seq x y z
N ILE A 1 4.88 19.08 13.08
CA ILE A 1 5.23 19.65 14.40
C ILE A 1 6.15 20.83 14.08
N PRO A 2 5.91 22.04 14.60
CA PRO A 2 6.78 23.20 14.35
C PRO A 2 8.24 22.88 14.66
N CYS A 3 9.17 23.60 14.03
CA CYS A 3 10.59 23.40 14.25
C CYS A 3 10.94 23.62 15.74
N GLY A 4 11.56 22.63 16.38
CA GLY A 4 11.94 22.67 17.80
C GLY A 4 10.86 22.23 18.79
N GLU A 5 9.65 21.91 18.33
CA GLU A 5 8.58 21.44 19.21
C GLU A 5 8.53 19.90 19.32
N ALA A 6 8.17 19.40 20.49
CA ALA A 6 7.92 17.98 20.77
C ALA A 6 6.50 17.78 21.30
N ARG A 7 5.87 16.66 20.96
CA ARG A 7 4.52 16.33 21.40
C ARG A 7 4.45 14.90 21.93
N ILE A 8 3.77 14.73 23.05
CA ILE A 8 3.47 13.40 23.61
C ILE A 8 2.27 12.82 22.86
N VAL A 9 2.44 11.59 22.36
CA VAL A 9 1.37 10.79 21.76
C VAL A 9 0.99 9.69 22.74
N ARG A 10 -0.31 9.50 22.97
CA ARG A 10 -0.85 8.43 23.82
C ARG A 10 -1.66 7.49 22.94
N LEU A 11 -1.32 6.20 22.99
CA LEU A 11 -2.00 5.14 22.26
C LEU A 11 -2.59 4.17 23.27
N ALA A 12 -3.88 3.85 23.13
CA ALA A 12 -4.53 2.84 23.94
C ALA A 12 -4.39 1.47 23.26
N LEU A 13 -3.81 0.49 23.95
CA LEU A 13 -3.70 -0.89 23.49
C LEU A 13 -4.78 -1.74 24.19
N PRO A 14 -5.95 -1.96 23.56
CA PRO A 14 -6.98 -2.84 24.13
C PRO A 14 -6.50 -4.29 24.13
N ALA A 15 -7.16 -5.18 24.88
CA ALA A 15 -6.85 -6.61 24.89
C ALA A 15 -6.80 -7.22 23.47
N ARG A 16 -7.62 -6.71 22.54
CA ARG A 16 -7.65 -7.10 21.13
C ARG A 16 -6.33 -6.85 20.39
N ALA A 17 -5.50 -5.91 20.84
CA ALA A 17 -4.19 -5.63 20.26
C ALA A 17 -3.17 -6.76 20.54
N PHE A 18 -3.44 -7.61 21.53
CA PHE A 18 -2.63 -8.78 21.89
C PHE A 18 -3.30 -10.09 21.44
N ALA A 19 -4.42 -10.01 20.71
CA ALA A 19 -5.22 -11.18 20.37
C ALA A 19 -4.83 -11.77 19.02
N PHE A 20 -4.90 -13.10 18.93
CA PHE A 20 -4.85 -13.85 17.68
C PHE A 20 -6.21 -14.50 17.40
N TYR A 21 -6.45 -14.86 16.14
CA TYR A 21 -7.65 -15.60 15.77
C TYR A 21 -7.40 -17.10 15.91
N ASP A 22 -8.11 -17.73 16.84
CA ASP A 22 -8.08 -19.18 17.04
C ASP A 22 -9.15 -19.84 16.16
N ILE A 23 -8.70 -20.56 15.13
CA ILE A 23 -9.58 -21.25 14.17
C ILE A 23 -10.41 -22.34 14.88
N ARG A 24 -9.84 -23.07 15.85
CA ARG A 24 -10.52 -24.15 16.57
C ARG A 24 -11.62 -23.61 17.47
N ALA A 25 -11.37 -22.46 18.07
CA ALA A 25 -12.34 -21.75 18.89
C ALA A 25 -13.35 -20.92 18.07
N GLY A 26 -13.07 -20.69 16.78
CA GLY A 26 -13.85 -19.81 15.92
C GLY A 26 -13.89 -18.36 16.43
N GLY A 27 -12.82 -17.88 17.07
CA GLY A 27 -12.87 -16.61 17.80
C GLY A 27 -11.51 -16.02 18.16
N TRP A 28 -11.54 -14.77 18.61
CA TRP A 28 -10.35 -14.05 19.06
C TRP A 28 -9.99 -14.44 20.49
N ARG A 29 -8.70 -14.74 20.71
CA ARG A 29 -8.15 -15.09 22.02
C ARG A 29 -6.87 -14.33 22.29
N VAL A 30 -6.57 -14.12 23.57
CA VAL A 30 -5.34 -13.46 24.03
C VAL A 30 -4.48 -14.51 24.71
N GLU A 31 -3.26 -14.67 24.21
CA GLU A 31 -2.27 -15.54 24.84
C GLU A 31 -1.68 -14.81 26.06
N PRO A 32 -1.63 -15.45 27.23
CA PRO A 32 -0.94 -14.86 28.38
C PRO A 32 0.58 -14.93 28.16
N GLY A 33 1.30 -13.86 28.46
CA GLY A 33 2.75 -13.86 28.27
C GLY A 33 3.40 -12.48 28.21
N ALA A 34 4.70 -12.49 27.91
CA ALA A 34 5.48 -11.28 27.71
C ALA A 34 5.41 -10.84 26.24
N TYR A 35 5.01 -9.59 26.02
CA TYR A 35 4.94 -8.95 24.71
C TYR A 35 5.93 -7.79 24.65
N GLU A 36 6.68 -7.70 23.56
CA GLU A 36 7.56 -6.56 23.28
C GLU A 36 6.79 -5.48 22.48
N LEU A 37 6.75 -4.27 23.02
CA LEU A 37 6.22 -3.08 22.38
C LEU A 37 7.36 -2.30 21.73
N LEU A 38 7.26 -2.07 20.43
CA LEU A 38 8.25 -1.35 19.63
C LEU A 38 7.67 -0.01 19.18
N ALA A 39 8.39 1.08 19.42
CA ALA A 39 8.02 2.41 18.93
C ALA A 39 9.09 2.93 17.96
N SER A 40 8.64 3.27 16.76
CA SER A 40 9.51 3.58 15.63
C SER A 40 8.85 4.57 14.66
N SER A 41 9.66 5.17 13.78
CA SER A 41 9.16 5.91 12.61
C SER A 41 8.98 5.02 11.37
N SER A 42 9.62 3.85 11.36
CA SER A 42 9.53 2.83 10.31
C SER A 42 9.65 1.44 10.96
N SER A 43 9.15 0.37 10.32
CA SER A 43 9.34 -1.01 10.81
C SER A 43 10.81 -1.41 10.91
N GLU A 44 11.69 -0.75 10.15
CA GLU A 44 13.14 -1.02 10.12
C GLU A 44 13.95 -0.13 11.09
N ASP A 45 13.37 0.97 11.60
CA ASP A 45 14.07 1.97 12.45
C ASP A 45 13.46 2.03 13.86
N ILE A 46 13.75 1.01 14.68
CA ILE A 46 13.22 0.88 16.03
C ILE A 46 13.99 1.77 17.01
N ARG A 47 13.30 2.76 17.58
CA ARG A 47 13.91 3.78 18.46
C ARG A 47 13.65 3.57 19.95
N SER A 48 12.61 2.82 20.30
CA SER A 48 12.28 2.50 21.69
C SER A 48 11.61 1.13 21.80
N ARG A 49 11.90 0.43 22.89
CA ARG A 49 11.40 -0.92 23.21
C ARG A 49 10.90 -0.96 24.64
N ALA A 50 9.82 -1.68 24.91
CA ALA A 50 9.32 -1.95 26.25
C ALA A 50 8.69 -3.35 26.31
N THR A 51 8.80 -4.05 27.43
CA THR A 51 8.15 -5.36 27.61
C THR A 51 6.97 -5.21 28.54
N VAL A 52 5.83 -5.79 28.17
CA VAL A 52 4.62 -5.84 29.00
C VAL A 52 4.19 -7.29 29.21
N THR A 53 3.76 -7.62 30.41
CA THR A 53 3.18 -8.94 30.71
C THR A 53 1.66 -8.83 30.65
N VAL A 54 1.05 -9.61 29.76
CA VAL A 54 -0.41 -9.67 29.57
C VAL A 54 -0.93 -10.92 30.27
N ALA A 55 -1.90 -10.73 31.16
CA ALA A 55 -2.66 -11.81 31.76
C ALA A 55 -3.96 -12.05 30.96
N SER A 56 -4.38 -13.31 30.82
CA SER A 56 -5.68 -13.65 30.20
C SER A 56 -6.45 -14.64 31.10
N VAL A 57 -7.78 -14.55 31.08
CA VAL A 57 -8.68 -15.36 31.91
C VAL A 57 -8.94 -16.73 31.28
N ALA A 58 -8.75 -16.84 29.96
CA ALA A 58 -8.83 -18.08 29.22
C ALA A 58 -7.42 -18.41 28.74
N GLU A 59 -6.75 -19.37 29.41
CA GLU A 59 -5.59 -20.02 28.83
C GLU A 59 -6.04 -20.62 27.49
N ALA A 60 -5.63 -19.98 26.40
CA ALA A 60 -5.69 -20.61 25.11
C ALA A 60 -4.68 -21.75 25.18
N GLU A 61 -5.15 -23.00 25.13
CA GLU A 61 -4.21 -24.10 24.93
C GLU A 61 -3.39 -23.78 23.67
N PRO A 62 -2.05 -23.82 23.75
CA PRO A 62 -1.21 -23.61 22.59
C PRO A 62 -1.70 -24.52 21.47
N HIS A 63 -1.77 -24.01 20.24
CA HIS A 63 -2.05 -24.87 19.11
C HIS A 63 -1.07 -26.06 19.16
N PRO A 64 -1.51 -27.32 19.03
CA PRO A 64 -0.63 -28.47 19.27
C PRO A 64 0.59 -28.50 18.34
N ASP A 65 0.47 -27.88 17.17
CA ASP A 65 1.56 -27.72 16.20
C ASP A 65 2.22 -26.33 16.26
N ALA A 66 1.79 -25.43 17.16
CA ALA A 66 2.48 -24.15 17.33
C ALA A 66 3.86 -24.42 17.94
N PRO A 67 4.93 -23.89 17.33
CA PRO A 67 6.25 -24.00 17.91
C PRO A 67 6.26 -23.24 19.25
N ARG A 68 6.77 -23.87 20.32
CA ARG A 68 6.85 -23.30 21.68
C ARG A 68 7.60 -21.96 21.74
N CYS A 69 8.44 -21.71 20.75
CA CYS A 69 9.14 -20.47 20.54
C CYS A 69 9.02 -20.17 19.04
N ASN A 70 8.65 -18.95 18.67
CA ASN A 70 8.77 -18.54 17.29
C ASN A 70 10.22 -18.74 16.86
N PRO A 71 10.48 -19.44 15.73
CA PRO A 71 11.83 -19.52 15.22
C PRO A 71 12.36 -18.07 15.09
N PRO A 72 13.64 -17.83 15.42
CA PRO A 72 14.20 -16.49 15.27
C PRO A 72 13.92 -16.01 13.85
N TYR A 73 13.40 -14.79 13.72
CA TYR A 73 13.20 -14.17 12.42
C TYR A 73 14.53 -14.25 11.66
N LEU A 74 14.57 -15.08 10.62
CA LEU A 74 15.72 -15.16 9.75
C LEU A 74 15.54 -14.04 8.73
N GLU A 75 16.43 -13.06 8.73
CA GLU A 75 16.52 -12.12 7.61
C GLU A 75 16.94 -12.90 6.37
N ALA A 76 15.95 -13.24 5.54
CA ALA A 76 16.19 -13.92 4.28
C ALA A 76 16.61 -12.87 3.25
N SER A 77 17.92 -12.64 3.14
CA SER A 77 18.45 -11.79 2.07
C SER A 77 18.08 -12.35 0.69
N ASP A 78 18.10 -11.50 -0.33
CA ASP A 78 17.87 -11.91 -1.73
C ASP A 78 18.77 -13.09 -2.15
N ALA A 79 19.99 -13.14 -1.64
CA ALA A 79 20.92 -14.25 -1.88
C ALA A 79 20.45 -15.55 -1.22
N HIS A 80 19.85 -15.49 -0.02
CA HIS A 80 19.28 -16.63 0.67
C HIS A 80 18.01 -17.14 -0.05
N LEU A 81 17.11 -16.22 -0.41
CA LEU A 81 15.89 -16.53 -1.16
C LEU A 81 16.24 -17.09 -2.54
N GLY A 82 17.25 -16.55 -3.21
CA GLY A 82 17.76 -17.04 -4.48
C GLY A 82 18.24 -18.49 -4.44
N LYS A 83 18.84 -18.95 -3.32
CA LYS A 83 19.22 -20.36 -3.11
C LYS A 83 18.00 -21.29 -3.00
N LEU A 84 16.88 -20.78 -2.49
CA LEU A 84 15.59 -21.49 -2.45
C LEU A 84 14.83 -21.43 -3.79
N GLY A 85 15.41 -20.80 -4.82
CA GLY A 85 14.75 -20.59 -6.12
C GLY A 85 13.73 -19.44 -6.12
N LEU A 86 13.58 -18.73 -5.00
CA LEU A 86 12.71 -17.57 -4.86
C LEU A 86 13.45 -16.33 -5.39
N ARG A 87 13.26 -16.02 -6.67
CA ARG A 87 13.81 -14.81 -7.28
C ARG A 87 12.72 -13.74 -7.42
N ILE A 88 13.00 -12.55 -6.90
CA ILE A 88 12.17 -11.37 -7.19
C ILE A 88 12.24 -11.16 -8.71
N ARG A 89 11.09 -11.22 -9.38
CA ARG A 89 11.05 -10.85 -10.80
C ARG A 89 11.41 -9.36 -10.86
N PRO A 90 12.36 -8.96 -11.73
CA PRO A 90 12.62 -7.55 -11.91
C PRO A 90 11.29 -6.87 -12.24
N CYS A 91 11.08 -5.66 -11.70
CA CYS A 91 9.89 -4.89 -12.04
C CYS A 91 9.82 -4.82 -13.57
N PRO A 92 8.70 -5.28 -14.19
CA PRO A 92 8.60 -5.25 -15.64
C PRO A 92 8.77 -3.80 -16.09
N PRO A 93 9.44 -3.56 -17.22
CA PRO A 93 9.54 -2.21 -17.76
C PRO A 93 8.14 -1.66 -18.02
N VAL A 94 7.94 -0.38 -17.72
CA VAL A 94 6.62 0.29 -17.85
C VAL A 94 6.14 0.32 -19.31
N ARG A 95 7.08 0.21 -20.27
CA ARG A 95 6.79 0.15 -21.72
C ARG A 95 6.77 -1.30 -22.25
N PRO A 96 5.92 -1.61 -23.23
CA PRO A 96 4.96 -0.70 -23.88
C PRO A 96 3.77 -0.38 -22.97
N TYR A 97 3.31 0.88 -23.02
CA TYR A 97 2.07 1.27 -22.36
C TYR A 97 0.91 0.47 -22.92
N THR A 98 0.02 0.05 -22.04
CA THR A 98 -1.23 -0.63 -22.41
C THR A 98 -2.41 0.12 -21.80
N ILE A 99 -3.61 -0.31 -22.13
CA ILE A 99 -4.85 0.22 -21.53
C ILE A 99 -4.90 0.01 -20.00
N ARG A 100 -4.08 -0.92 -19.48
CA ARG A 100 -3.96 -1.24 -18.05
C ARG A 100 -2.86 -0.47 -17.34
N THR A 101 -2.04 0.28 -18.07
CA THR A 101 -1.07 1.19 -17.47
C THR A 101 -1.80 2.18 -16.57
N THR A 102 -1.20 2.51 -15.44
CA THR A 102 -1.79 3.46 -14.49
C THR A 102 -1.52 4.91 -14.89
N VAL A 103 -2.36 5.83 -14.43
CA VAL A 103 -2.16 7.28 -14.66
C VAL A 103 -0.83 7.76 -14.09
N GLY A 104 -0.39 7.22 -12.95
CA GLY A 104 0.90 7.52 -12.34
C GLY A 104 2.07 7.11 -13.22
N GLU A 105 2.07 5.88 -13.72
CA GLU A 105 3.10 5.36 -14.65
C GLU A 105 3.22 6.23 -15.91
N VAL A 106 2.10 6.68 -16.49
CA VAL A 106 2.14 7.61 -17.64
C VAL A 106 2.73 8.96 -17.26
N GLY A 107 2.32 9.51 -16.11
CA GLY A 107 2.79 10.81 -15.63
C GLY A 107 4.29 10.84 -15.31
N ASP A 108 4.82 9.73 -14.83
CA ASP A 108 6.21 9.61 -14.40
C ASP A 108 7.14 9.26 -15.58
N ASP A 109 6.76 8.31 -16.45
CA ASP A 109 7.65 7.71 -17.46
C ASP A 109 7.38 8.12 -18.93
N ALA A 110 6.22 8.74 -19.25
CA ALA A 110 5.86 9.07 -20.64
C ALA A 110 6.34 10.46 -21.09
N GLY A 111 7.40 10.98 -20.48
CA GLY A 111 8.05 12.23 -20.88
C GLY A 111 7.14 13.45 -20.76
N TYR A 112 7.27 14.40 -21.68
CA TYR A 112 6.49 15.64 -21.64
C TYR A 112 4.98 15.41 -21.89
N CYS A 113 4.63 14.54 -22.84
CA CYS A 113 3.25 14.20 -23.15
C CYS A 113 2.54 13.56 -21.94
N GLY A 114 3.24 12.67 -21.22
CA GLY A 114 2.76 12.07 -19.98
C GLY A 114 2.50 13.09 -18.88
N LYS A 115 3.45 14.01 -18.67
CA LYS A 115 3.31 15.09 -17.68
C LYS A 115 2.16 16.03 -18.01
N LEU A 116 1.96 16.37 -19.29
CA LEU A 116 0.84 17.19 -19.73
C LEU A 116 -0.50 16.48 -19.48
N PHE A 117 -0.59 15.20 -19.86
CA PHE A 117 -1.77 14.37 -19.62
C PHE A 117 -2.10 14.27 -18.12
N TYR A 118 -1.09 13.96 -17.30
CA TYR A 118 -1.22 13.92 -15.85
C TYR A 118 -1.67 15.27 -15.29
N GLY A 119 -1.05 16.37 -15.72
CA GLY A 119 -1.45 17.73 -15.33
C GLY A 119 -2.92 18.04 -15.64
N CYS A 120 -3.40 17.67 -16.83
CA CYS A 120 -4.81 17.83 -17.20
C CYS A 120 -5.75 17.06 -16.27
N ILE A 121 -5.42 15.82 -15.90
CA ILE A 121 -6.21 15.04 -14.94
C ILE A 121 -6.21 15.72 -13.57
N MET A 122 -5.04 16.12 -13.08
CA MET A 122 -4.90 16.71 -11.75
C MET A 122 -5.60 18.06 -11.62
N CYS A 123 -5.62 18.87 -12.68
CA CYS A 123 -6.39 20.11 -12.74
C CYS A 123 -7.92 19.87 -12.77
N GLY A 124 -8.36 18.73 -13.29
CA GLY A 124 -9.78 18.36 -13.37
C GLY A 124 -10.36 17.75 -12.09
N LEU A 125 -9.51 17.37 -11.13
CA LEU A 125 -9.97 16.82 -9.86
C LEU A 125 -10.68 17.90 -9.02
N PRO A 126 -11.78 17.57 -8.33
CA PRO A 126 -12.45 18.50 -7.43
C PRO A 126 -11.48 19.00 -6.34
N LYS A 127 -11.77 20.14 -5.71
CA LYS A 127 -10.93 20.61 -4.58
C LYS A 127 -11.15 19.72 -3.36
N ALA A 128 -10.06 19.36 -2.67
CA ALA A 128 -10.13 18.62 -1.40
C ALA A 128 -10.34 19.61 -0.25
N GLU A 129 -10.98 19.16 0.82
CA GLU A 129 -11.17 19.98 2.01
C GLU A 129 -9.91 20.01 2.89
N ASN A 130 -9.19 18.87 2.96
CA ASN A 130 -8.01 18.73 3.81
C ASN A 130 -6.82 18.02 3.10
N ALA A 131 -5.64 18.10 3.72
CA ALA A 131 -4.39 17.57 3.14
C ALA A 131 -4.35 16.04 3.05
N VAL A 132 -5.01 15.33 3.97
CA VAL A 132 -5.05 13.86 3.96
C VAL A 132 -5.93 13.37 2.83
N GLU A 133 -7.12 13.96 2.68
CA GLU A 133 -8.04 13.70 1.58
C GLU A 133 -7.38 14.04 0.23
N ASN A 134 -6.68 15.17 0.12
CA ASN A 134 -5.96 15.52 -1.08
C ASN A 134 -4.90 14.46 -1.44
N ARG A 135 -4.13 14.01 -0.46
CA ARG A 135 -3.11 12.97 -0.68
C ARG A 135 -3.73 11.65 -1.09
N LEU A 136 -4.78 11.20 -0.39
CA LEU A 136 -5.51 9.98 -0.74
C LEU A 136 -6.06 10.06 -2.16
N ARG A 137 -6.71 11.17 -2.53
CA ARG A 137 -7.24 11.35 -3.88
C ARG A 137 -6.17 11.28 -4.96
N ILE A 138 -5.02 11.92 -4.72
CA ILE A 138 -3.88 11.90 -5.64
C ILE A 138 -3.38 10.47 -5.83
N GLU A 139 -3.15 9.72 -4.74
CA GLU A 139 -2.66 8.34 -4.84
C GLU A 139 -3.68 7.41 -5.50
N MET A 140 -4.96 7.53 -5.14
CA MET A 140 -6.04 6.75 -5.78
C MET A 140 -6.10 7.00 -7.29
N THR A 141 -5.94 8.25 -7.71
CA THR A 141 -5.93 8.63 -9.13
C THR A 141 -4.68 8.11 -9.83
N ARG A 142 -3.51 8.19 -9.18
CA ARG A 142 -2.25 7.65 -9.72
C ARG A 142 -2.31 6.15 -9.94
N THR A 143 -2.98 5.40 -9.06
CA THR A 143 -3.15 3.94 -9.21
C THR A 143 -4.23 3.52 -10.21
N LEU A 144 -5.01 4.46 -10.75
CA LEU A 144 -6.12 4.14 -11.63
C LEU A 144 -5.60 3.70 -13.02
N PRO A 145 -6.00 2.52 -13.53
CA PRO A 145 -5.72 2.12 -14.91
C PRO A 145 -6.39 3.06 -15.91
N LEU A 146 -5.74 3.33 -17.05
CA LEU A 146 -6.28 4.19 -18.10
C LEU A 146 -7.67 3.72 -18.58
N GLU A 147 -7.88 2.41 -18.70
CA GLU A 147 -9.19 1.84 -19.09
C GLU A 147 -10.30 2.23 -18.11
N ILE A 148 -10.01 2.22 -16.80
CA ILE A 148 -10.98 2.56 -15.77
C ILE A 148 -11.22 4.07 -15.77
N LEU A 149 -10.16 4.88 -15.90
CA LEU A 149 -10.27 6.34 -16.01
C LEU A 149 -11.19 6.76 -17.16
N PHE A 150 -11.00 6.18 -18.34
CA PHE A 150 -11.81 6.51 -19.52
C PHE A 150 -13.26 6.03 -19.38
N ASN A 151 -13.51 4.92 -18.69
CA ASN A 151 -14.87 4.48 -18.38
C ASN A 151 -15.58 5.46 -17.44
N PHE A 152 -14.90 6.02 -16.44
CA PHE A 152 -15.46 7.06 -15.58
C PHE A 152 -15.75 8.36 -16.34
N ALA A 153 -14.88 8.77 -17.25
CA ALA A 153 -15.11 9.93 -18.11
C ALA A 153 -16.37 9.80 -18.98
N ASN A 154 -16.75 8.57 -19.33
CA ASN A 154 -17.98 8.27 -20.07
C ASN A 154 -19.24 8.18 -19.19
N GLY A 155 -19.10 8.06 -17.87
CA GLY A 155 -20.22 7.89 -16.94
C GLY A 155 -20.87 9.19 -16.47
N ALA A 156 -20.14 10.31 -16.49
CA ALA A 156 -20.60 11.55 -15.86
C ALA A 156 -21.72 12.30 -16.61
N PHE A 157 -21.98 11.99 -17.90
CA PHE A 157 -22.90 12.80 -18.73
C PHE A 157 -23.85 12.00 -19.64
N GLY A 158 -23.96 10.67 -19.49
CA GLY A 158 -24.85 9.85 -20.34
C GLY A 158 -24.50 9.89 -21.85
N ARG A 159 -23.31 10.39 -22.20
CA ARG A 159 -22.72 10.43 -23.53
C ARG A 159 -21.30 9.89 -23.45
N VAL A 160 -20.89 9.12 -24.45
CA VAL A 160 -19.51 8.65 -24.59
C VAL A 160 -18.63 9.86 -24.91
N LEU A 161 -18.04 10.48 -23.88
CA LEU A 161 -17.17 11.64 -24.00
C LEU A 161 -15.80 11.24 -24.59
N CYS A 162 -15.37 10.00 -24.35
CA CYS A 162 -14.09 9.44 -24.81
C CYS A 162 -14.29 7.98 -25.25
N PRO A 163 -14.57 7.71 -26.53
CA PRO A 163 -14.79 6.37 -27.03
C PRO A 163 -13.50 5.53 -27.00
N SER A 164 -13.63 4.20 -26.93
CA SER A 164 -12.50 3.25 -26.86
C SER A 164 -11.37 3.51 -27.90
N PRO A 165 -11.66 3.87 -29.17
CA PRO A 165 -10.64 4.23 -30.15
C PRO A 165 -9.75 5.42 -29.73
N CYS A 166 -10.28 6.37 -28.94
CA CYS A 166 -9.50 7.49 -28.42
C CYS A 166 -8.48 7.02 -27.38
N LEU A 167 -8.86 6.08 -26.51
CA LEU A 167 -7.93 5.50 -25.52
C LEU A 167 -6.83 4.69 -26.22
N HIS A 168 -7.18 3.87 -27.21
CA HIS A 168 -6.20 3.15 -28.02
C HIS A 168 -5.26 4.11 -28.77
N SER A 169 -5.79 5.20 -29.33
CA SER A 169 -4.98 6.22 -30.01
C SER A 169 -4.03 6.92 -29.04
N LEU A 170 -4.49 7.26 -27.83
CA LEU A 170 -3.65 7.82 -26.77
C LEU A 170 -2.50 6.87 -26.43
N VAL A 171 -2.80 5.60 -26.16
CA VAL A 171 -1.78 4.59 -25.83
C VAL A 171 -0.79 4.40 -26.99
N CYS A 172 -1.27 4.38 -28.24
CA CYS A 172 -0.39 4.35 -29.41
C CYS A 172 0.53 5.58 -29.47
N CYS A 173 -0.01 6.79 -29.28
CA CYS A 173 0.78 8.03 -29.25
C CYS A 173 1.82 8.04 -28.13
N LEU A 174 1.47 7.56 -26.93
CA LEU A 174 2.39 7.49 -25.80
C LEU A 174 3.55 6.51 -26.07
N ASN A 175 3.29 5.43 -26.79
CA ASN A 175 4.32 4.45 -27.16
C ASN A 175 5.22 4.93 -28.31
N THR A 176 4.75 5.82 -29.18
CA THR A 176 5.53 6.36 -30.31
C THR A 176 6.24 7.67 -30.00
N CYS A 177 5.89 8.36 -28.90
CA CYS A 177 6.59 9.57 -28.47
C CYS A 177 8.03 9.28 -28.01
N PRO A 178 9.04 9.97 -28.58
CA PRO A 178 10.41 9.93 -28.06
C PRO A 178 10.47 10.63 -26.68
N HIS A 179 11.41 10.19 -25.85
CA HIS A 179 11.62 10.69 -24.49
C HIS A 179 12.09 12.15 -24.44
#